data_AF-R1FMF5-F1
#
_entry.id   AF-R1FMF5-F1
#
_cell.length_a   1.000
_cell.length_b   1.000
_cell.length_c   1.000
_cell.angle_alpha   90.00
_cell.angle_beta   90.00
_cell.angle_gamma   90.00
#
_symmetry.space_group_name_H-M   'P 1'
#
loop_
_entity.id
_entity.type
_entity.pdbx_description
1 polymer ?
#
loop_
_entity_poly.entity_id
_entity_poly.type
_entity_poly.pdbx_seq_one_letter_code
_entity_poly.pdbx_strand_id
1 'polypeptide(L)'
;MLLLYVRHSADLDAAGLLALLRLALHERKRALLDLLVCAPRNDVFLLQALRWLSLEDALVLLSRLLELFSSYAGAWRLAGACASGPPLDDDSSSVRGGGGGGCTPMLGQLVGWTNVLLDAHASQLLMHAPAHDALQQLGKLARRHVQLCSAMKGLKGYVGQATLKQSRPIRPIPDYSLELLEM
;
A
#
# COMPACT_ATOMS: atom_id res chain seq x y z
N MET A 1 23.87 -13.29 5.50
CA MET A 1 23.18 -14.47 6.07
C MET A 1 21.71 -14.20 6.38
N LEU A 2 21.34 -13.28 7.30
CA LEU A 2 19.93 -12.98 7.63
C LEU A 2 19.05 -12.54 6.43
N LEU A 3 19.61 -11.77 5.48
CA LEU A 3 18.87 -11.30 4.29
C LEU A 3 18.48 -12.43 3.31
N LEU A 4 19.23 -13.53 3.27
CA LEU A 4 18.87 -14.71 2.47
C LEU A 4 17.79 -15.54 3.16
N TYR A 5 17.80 -15.56 4.50
CA TYR A 5 16.83 -16.29 5.32
C TYR A 5 15.43 -15.64 5.27
N VAL A 6 15.36 -14.30 5.32
CA VAL A 6 14.09 -13.56 5.16
C VAL A 6 13.47 -13.75 3.77
N ARG A 7 14.31 -13.97 2.74
CA ARG A 7 13.83 -14.23 1.37
C ARG A 7 13.23 -15.64 1.20
N HIS A 8 13.52 -16.57 2.11
CA HIS A 8 12.90 -17.90 2.21
C HIS A 8 11.83 -17.96 3.33
N SER A 9 11.21 -16.82 3.67
CA SER A 9 10.18 -16.74 4.73
C SER A 9 8.95 -17.62 4.54
N ALA A 10 8.77 -18.22 3.36
CA ALA A 10 7.70 -19.19 3.11
C ALA A 10 7.82 -20.45 3.99
N ASP A 11 9.05 -20.81 4.40
CA ASP A 11 9.33 -22.01 5.21
C ASP A 11 9.61 -21.67 6.69
N LEU A 12 9.43 -20.41 7.10
CA LEU A 12 9.64 -20.04 8.50
C LEU A 12 8.43 -20.42 9.36
N ASP A 13 8.67 -21.32 10.31
CA ASP A 13 7.72 -21.63 11.38
C ASP A 13 7.37 -20.38 12.21
N ALA A 14 6.20 -20.41 12.86
CA ALA A 14 5.72 -19.32 13.73
C ALA A 14 6.74 -18.91 14.80
N ALA A 15 7.51 -19.87 15.34
CA ALA A 15 8.55 -19.61 16.34
C ALA A 15 9.74 -18.83 15.76
N GLY A 16 10.16 -19.15 14.52
CA GLY A 16 11.22 -18.45 13.81
C GLY A 16 10.80 -17.01 13.46
N LEU A 17 9.56 -16.83 13.01
CA LEU A 17 9.01 -15.50 12.72
C LEU A 17 8.93 -14.64 13.98
N LEU A 18 8.49 -15.21 15.11
CA LEU A 18 8.45 -14.52 16.41
C LEU A 18 9.86 -14.14 16.89
N ALA A 19 10.85 -15.02 16.76
CA ALA A 19 12.23 -14.71 17.13
C ALA A 19 12.80 -13.55 16.31
N LEU A 20 12.52 -13.53 15.00
CA LEU A 20 12.92 -12.44 14.12
C LEU A 20 12.19 -11.13 14.45
N LEU A 21 10.88 -11.17 14.74
CA LEU A 21 10.13 -9.99 15.15
C LEU A 21 10.67 -9.41 16.45
N ARG A 22 10.90 -10.25 17.47
CA ARG A 22 11.47 -9.81 18.75
C ARG A 22 12.86 -9.20 18.55
N LEU A 23 13.71 -9.84 17.75
CA LEU A 23 15.04 -9.31 17.44
C LEU A 23 14.95 -7.98 16.68
N ALA A 24 14.02 -7.85 15.73
CA ALA A 24 13.81 -6.62 14.97
C ALA A 24 13.31 -5.46 15.84
N LEU A 25 12.37 -5.74 16.74
CA LEU A 25 11.76 -4.76 17.64
C LEU A 25 12.73 -4.35 18.74
N HIS A 26 13.44 -5.31 19.36
CA HIS A 26 14.38 -5.04 20.45
C HIS A 26 15.62 -4.28 19.98
N GLU A 27 16.20 -4.67 18.84
CA GLU A 27 17.35 -3.99 18.23
C GLU A 27 16.97 -2.69 17.50
N ARG A 28 15.67 -2.35 17.45
CA ARG A 28 15.11 -1.21 16.69
C ARG A 28 15.59 -1.17 15.23
N LYS A 29 15.82 -2.35 14.64
CA LYS A 29 16.30 -2.49 13.26
C LYS A 29 15.14 -2.31 12.30
N ARG A 30 14.77 -1.05 12.05
CA ARG A 30 13.67 -0.64 11.14
C ARG A 30 13.78 -1.29 9.76
N ALA A 31 14.98 -1.38 9.21
CA ALA A 31 15.21 -2.03 7.92
C ALA A 31 14.84 -3.52 7.92
N LEU A 32 15.05 -4.23 9.04
CA LEU A 32 14.67 -5.63 9.18
C LEU A 32 13.15 -5.80 9.27
N LEU A 33 12.47 -4.90 9.99
CA LEU A 33 11.00 -4.88 10.05
C LEU A 33 10.40 -4.63 8.68
N ASP A 34 10.90 -3.64 7.94
CA ASP A 34 10.39 -3.33 6.60
C ASP A 34 10.58 -4.54 5.66
N LEU A 35 11.72 -5.23 5.74
CA LEU A 35 11.96 -6.46 4.97
C LEU A 35 11.03 -7.60 5.38
N LEU A 36 10.77 -7.80 6.68
CA LEU A 36 9.82 -8.80 7.18
C LEU A 36 8.40 -8.51 6.71
N VAL A 37 7.98 -7.24 6.71
CA VAL A 37 6.66 -6.83 6.22
C VAL A 37 6.53 -7.09 4.71
N CYS A 38 7.62 -6.96 3.96
CA CYS A 38 7.67 -7.23 2.52
C CYS A 38 7.73 -8.71 2.16
N ALA A 39 8.03 -9.59 3.12
CA ALA A 39 8.27 -11.01 2.87
C ALA A 39 6.95 -11.75 2.57
N PRO A 40 6.97 -12.81 1.74
CA PRO A 40 5.79 -13.67 1.53
C PRO A 40 5.39 -14.31 2.85
N ARG A 41 4.09 -14.26 3.18
CA ARG A 41 3.58 -14.61 4.50
C ARG A 41 2.51 -15.69 4.44
N ASN A 42 2.44 -16.46 5.53
CA ASN A 42 1.31 -17.31 5.87
C ASN A 42 0.57 -16.66 7.07
N ASP A 43 -0.66 -16.21 6.85
CA ASP A 43 -1.44 -15.49 7.87
C ASP A 43 -1.68 -16.34 9.13
N VAL A 44 -1.70 -17.67 9.00
CA VAL A 44 -1.87 -18.60 10.14
C VAL A 44 -0.66 -18.54 11.07
N PHE A 45 0.56 -18.65 10.51
CA PHE A 45 1.79 -18.57 11.30
C PHE A 45 2.04 -17.16 11.83
N LEU A 46 1.67 -16.14 11.05
CA LEU A 46 1.77 -14.75 11.49
C LEU A 46 0.84 -14.48 12.67
N LEU A 47 -0.42 -14.91 12.62
CA LEU A 47 -1.36 -14.75 13.73
C LEU A 47 -0.84 -15.45 14.97
N GLN A 48 -0.33 -16.68 14.81
CA GLN A 48 0.25 -17.41 15.92
C GLN A 48 1.49 -16.72 16.48
N ALA A 49 2.39 -16.19 15.67
CA ALA A 49 3.53 -15.43 16.16
C ALA A 49 3.10 -14.14 16.87
N LEU A 50 2.14 -13.39 16.32
CA LEU A 50 1.67 -12.14 16.91
C LEU A 50 0.96 -12.36 18.24
N ARG A 51 0.17 -13.42 18.41
CA ARG A 51 -0.48 -13.73 19.71
C ARG A 51 0.49 -13.93 20.87
N TRP A 52 1.75 -14.30 20.58
CA TRP A 52 2.80 -14.52 21.58
C TRP A 52 3.72 -13.30 21.74
N LEU A 53 3.44 -12.23 21.00
CA LEU A 53 4.12 -10.95 21.12
C LEU A 53 3.60 -10.21 22.37
N SER A 54 4.47 -9.45 23.03
CA SER A 54 4.04 -8.61 24.15
C SER A 54 3.21 -7.42 23.64
N LEU A 55 2.36 -6.86 24.50
CA LEU A 55 1.55 -5.69 24.13
C LEU A 55 2.43 -4.48 23.77
N GLU A 56 3.54 -4.28 24.49
CA GLU A 56 4.50 -3.19 24.23
C GLU A 56 5.12 -3.33 22.83
N ASP A 57 5.58 -4.53 22.49
CA ASP A 57 6.13 -4.86 21.18
C ASP A 57 5.08 -4.70 20.07
N ALA A 58 3.83 -5.08 20.34
CA ALA A 58 2.72 -4.90 19.41
C ALA A 58 2.43 -3.41 19.15
N LEU A 59 2.53 -2.55 20.16
CA LEU A 59 2.38 -1.10 20.01
C LEU A 59 3.54 -0.50 19.21
N VAL A 60 4.77 -0.94 19.43
CA VAL A 60 5.93 -0.52 18.63
C VAL A 60 5.73 -0.93 17.17
N LEU A 61 5.28 -2.17 16.92
CA LEU A 61 4.98 -2.63 15.57
C LEU A 61 3.85 -1.82 14.92
N LEU A 62 2.76 -1.54 15.66
CA LEU A 62 1.64 -0.72 15.19
C LEU A 62 2.08 0.70 14.84
N SER A 63 2.92 1.33 15.67
CA SER A 63 3.47 2.66 15.41
C SER A 63 4.32 2.68 14.13
N ARG A 64 5.13 1.64 13.91
CA ARG A 64 5.93 1.51 12.69
C ARG A 64 5.04 1.33 11.45
N LEU A 65 4.01 0.51 11.53
CA LEU A 65 3.04 0.34 10.45
C LEU A 65 2.35 1.67 10.12
N LEU A 66 1.97 2.45 11.13
CA LEU A 66 1.39 3.78 10.95
C LEU A 66 2.35 4.77 10.26
N GLU A 67 3.63 4.78 10.62
CA GLU A 67 4.64 5.57 9.91
C GLU A 67 4.69 5.19 8.43
N LEU A 68 4.67 3.90 8.10
CA LEU A 68 4.67 3.40 6.73
C LEU A 68 3.37 3.75 5.97
N PHE A 69 2.21 3.71 6.63
CA PHE A 69 0.96 4.21 6.02
C PHE A 69 1.00 5.71 5.76
N SER A 70 1.58 6.49 6.67
CA SER A 70 1.68 7.94 6.54
C SER A 70 2.63 8.35 5.40
N SER A 71 3.75 7.63 5.23
CA SER A 71 4.69 7.87 4.13
C SER A 71 4.05 7.51 2.78
N TYR A 72 3.28 6.42 2.73
CA TYR A 72 2.50 6.06 1.56
C TYR A 72 1.50 7.18 1.21
N ALA A 73 0.68 7.61 2.17
CA ALA A 73 -0.28 8.70 1.95
C ALA A 73 0.37 10.03 1.54
N GLY A 74 1.56 10.34 2.08
CA GLY A 74 2.36 11.50 1.70
C GLY A 74 2.82 11.46 0.24
N ALA A 75 3.25 10.29 -0.24
CA ALA A 75 3.67 10.10 -1.64
C ALA A 75 2.52 10.40 -2.62
N TRP A 76 1.29 9.99 -2.30
CA TRP A 76 0.11 10.30 -3.12
C TRP A 76 -0.23 11.80 -3.16
N ARG A 77 -0.01 12.53 -2.05
CA ARG A 77 -0.26 13.98 -2.01
C ARG A 77 0.69 14.75 -2.92
N LEU A 78 1.96 14.33 -2.98
CA LEU A 78 2.95 14.91 -3.87
C LEU A 78 2.68 14.56 -5.34
N ALA A 79 2.31 13.30 -5.63
CA ALA A 79 1.94 12.89 -6.98
C ALA A 79 0.70 13.64 -7.51
N GLY A 80 -0.29 13.91 -6.66
CA GLY A 80 -1.48 14.69 -7.01
C GLY A 80 -1.22 16.20 -7.18
N ALA A 81 -0.19 16.75 -6.53
CA ALA A 81 0.19 18.16 -6.65
C ALA A 81 0.97 18.46 -7.94
N CYS A 82 1.63 17.45 -8.52
CA CYS A 82 2.41 17.59 -9.75
C CYS A 82 1.63 17.20 -11.03
N ALA A 83 0.35 16.85 -10.92
CA ALA A 83 -0.49 16.49 -12.06
C ALA A 83 -0.97 17.74 -12.84
N SER A 84 -0.02 18.55 -13.31
CA SER A 84 -0.21 19.51 -14.38
C SER A 84 0.53 19.02 -15.63
N GLY A 85 -0.19 18.29 -16.49
CA GLY A 85 0.21 17.98 -17.86
C GLY A 85 0.91 16.62 -18.07
N PRO A 86 0.53 15.83 -19.08
CA PRO A 86 1.29 14.67 -19.49
C PRO A 86 2.49 15.10 -20.36
N PRO A 87 3.55 14.29 -20.41
CA PRO A 87 4.07 13.92 -21.72
C PRO A 87 3.93 12.41 -21.87
N LEU A 88 3.18 12.02 -22.90
CA LEU A 88 3.23 10.69 -23.49
C LEU A 88 4.57 10.61 -24.23
N ASP A 89 5.58 10.02 -23.62
CA ASP A 89 6.67 9.39 -24.35
C ASP A 89 6.87 8.00 -23.75
N ASP A 90 6.37 7.03 -24.50
CA ASP A 90 6.57 5.60 -24.37
C ASP A 90 7.92 5.30 -25.03
N ASP A 91 9.00 5.22 -24.25
CA ASP A 91 10.11 4.35 -24.62
C ASP A 91 10.93 3.89 -23.42
N SER A 92 10.78 2.61 -23.12
CA SER A 92 11.79 1.62 -22.76
C SER A 92 13.18 2.12 -22.32
N SER A 93 13.63 1.56 -21.19
CA SER A 93 14.99 1.59 -20.62
C SER A 93 15.30 2.74 -19.63
N SER A 94 15.03 2.48 -18.36
CA SER A 94 16.01 2.89 -17.33
C SER A 94 16.23 1.77 -16.33
N VAL A 95 17.27 1.00 -16.64
CA VAL A 95 18.09 0.32 -15.64
C VAL A 95 18.61 1.39 -14.70
N ARG A 96 18.02 1.50 -13.50
CA ARG A 96 18.66 2.14 -12.35
C ARG A 96 19.12 1.06 -11.39
N GLY A 97 20.36 0.61 -11.60
CA GLY A 97 21.14 -0.04 -10.57
C GLY A 97 21.74 1.01 -9.62
N GLY A 98 21.82 0.66 -8.33
CA GLY A 98 22.78 1.27 -7.41
C GLY A 98 22.23 1.69 -6.04
N GLY A 99 22.27 0.78 -5.06
CA GLY A 99 22.59 1.11 -3.67
C GLY A 99 21.42 1.32 -2.70
N GLY A 100 21.01 0.25 -2.02
CA GLY A 100 20.09 0.30 -0.87
C GLY A 100 18.80 -0.46 -1.11
N GLY A 101 18.86 -1.80 -1.09
CA GLY A 101 17.72 -2.71 -1.26
C GLY A 101 16.74 -2.66 -0.09
N GLY A 102 16.09 -1.53 0.12
CA GLY A 102 14.90 -1.42 0.96
C GLY A 102 13.69 -1.81 0.11
N CYS A 103 13.17 -3.02 0.28
CA CYS A 103 11.83 -3.31 -0.20
C CYS A 103 10.86 -2.36 0.51
N THR A 104 10.18 -1.50 -0.25
CA THR A 104 9.07 -0.71 0.28
C THR A 104 7.84 -1.61 0.33
N PRO A 105 7.21 -1.80 1.50
CA PRO A 105 6.08 -2.72 1.63
C PRO A 105 4.89 -2.22 0.81
N MET A 106 4.26 -3.15 0.11
CA MET A 106 3.03 -2.86 -0.62
C MET A 106 1.90 -2.56 0.36
N LEU A 107 0.96 -1.70 -0.04
CA LEU A 107 -0.18 -1.33 0.80
C LEU A 107 -0.98 -2.56 1.26
N GLY A 108 -1.19 -3.55 0.39
CA GLY A 108 -1.88 -4.79 0.75
C GLY A 108 -1.15 -5.60 1.83
N GLN A 109 0.19 -5.54 1.84
CA GLN A 109 0.99 -6.15 2.90
C GLN A 109 0.76 -5.39 4.21
N LEU A 110 0.89 -4.06 4.21
CA LEU A 110 0.64 -3.21 5.39
C LEU A 110 -0.74 -3.45 5.99
N VAL A 111 -1.80 -3.42 5.17
CA VAL A 111 -3.19 -3.64 5.59
C VAL A 111 -3.35 -5.03 6.20
N GLY A 112 -2.78 -6.05 5.57
CA GLY A 112 -2.87 -7.39 6.13
C GLY A 112 -2.10 -7.56 7.44
N TRP A 113 -0.91 -6.96 7.58
CA TRP A 113 -0.19 -6.98 8.85
C TRP A 113 -0.98 -6.27 9.96
N THR A 114 -1.61 -5.13 9.65
CA THR A 114 -2.49 -4.47 10.62
C THR A 114 -3.71 -5.31 10.98
N ASN A 115 -4.34 -5.99 10.01
CA ASN A 115 -5.51 -6.81 10.30
C ASN A 115 -5.17 -7.98 11.23
N VAL A 116 -4.10 -8.72 10.94
CA VAL A 116 -3.70 -9.86 11.76
C VAL A 116 -3.23 -9.40 13.15
N LEU A 117 -2.57 -8.23 13.24
CA LEU A 117 -2.20 -7.62 14.53
C LEU A 117 -3.42 -7.24 15.37
N LEU A 118 -4.42 -6.62 14.73
CA LEU A 118 -5.68 -6.27 15.38
C LEU A 118 -6.42 -7.53 15.84
N ASP A 119 -6.50 -8.56 15.00
CA ASP A 119 -7.13 -9.83 15.38
C ASP A 119 -6.42 -10.52 16.56
N ALA A 120 -5.09 -10.44 16.63
CA ALA A 120 -4.31 -11.02 17.72
C ALA A 120 -4.48 -10.28 19.06
N HIS A 121 -4.60 -8.94 19.05
CA HIS A 121 -4.57 -8.11 20.26
C HIS A 121 -5.78 -7.20 20.46
N ALA A 122 -6.90 -7.39 19.75
CA ALA A 122 -8.06 -6.50 19.79
C ALA A 122 -8.51 -6.15 21.22
N SER A 123 -8.72 -7.15 22.07
CA SER A 123 -9.19 -6.95 23.44
C SER A 123 -8.19 -6.17 24.29
N GLN A 124 -6.89 -6.43 24.14
CA GLN A 124 -5.83 -5.76 24.88
C GLN A 124 -5.64 -4.31 24.40
N LEU A 125 -5.67 -4.08 23.08
CA LEU A 125 -5.57 -2.74 22.49
C LEU A 125 -6.77 -1.86 22.86
N LEU A 126 -7.97 -2.43 22.96
CA LEU A 126 -9.17 -1.68 23.37
C LEU A 126 -9.14 -1.26 24.84
N MET A 127 -8.50 -2.04 25.72
CA MET A 127 -8.38 -1.67 27.13
C MET A 127 -7.21 -0.71 27.41
N HIS A 128 -6.29 -0.55 26.47
CA HIS A 128 -5.08 0.24 26.66
C HIS A 128 -5.23 1.67 26.09
N ALA A 129 -5.36 2.67 26.97
CA ALA A 129 -5.62 4.07 26.59
C ALA A 129 -4.67 4.66 25.53
N PRO A 130 -3.33 4.51 25.59
CA PRO A 130 -2.46 5.12 24.57
C PRO A 130 -2.52 4.39 23.22
N ALA A 131 -3.11 3.19 23.15
CA ALA A 131 -3.38 2.54 21.87
C ALA A 131 -4.53 3.22 21.10
N HIS A 132 -5.43 3.91 21.81
CA HIS A 132 -6.60 4.55 21.19
C HIS A 132 -6.20 5.66 20.22
N ASP A 133 -5.14 6.42 20.52
CA ASP A 133 -4.62 7.45 19.61
C ASP A 133 -4.09 6.84 18.31
N ALA A 134 -3.32 5.75 18.42
CA ALA A 134 -2.81 5.01 17.27
C ALA A 134 -3.96 4.43 16.42
N LEU A 135 -4.97 3.84 17.06
CA LEU A 135 -6.18 3.33 16.39
C LEU A 135 -6.99 4.46 15.73
N GLN A 136 -7.08 5.63 16.36
CA GLN A 136 -7.78 6.78 15.78
C GLN A 136 -7.03 7.30 14.54
N GLN A 137 -5.70 7.36 14.59
CA GLN A 137 -4.87 7.71 13.43
C GLN A 137 -5.03 6.69 12.29
N LEU A 138 -5.02 5.39 12.61
CA LEU A 138 -5.27 4.32 11.65
C LEU A 138 -6.64 4.49 10.99
N GLY A 139 -7.69 4.75 11.79
CA GLY A 139 -9.05 4.99 11.30
C GLY A 139 -9.15 6.20 10.38
N LYS A 140 -8.46 7.30 10.70
CA LYS A 140 -8.38 8.50 9.84
C LYS A 140 -7.70 8.18 8.50
N LEU A 141 -6.58 7.46 8.53
CA LEU A 141 -5.85 7.04 7.33
C LEU A 141 -6.67 6.07 6.46
N ALA A 142 -7.33 5.09 7.08
CA ALA A 142 -8.19 4.14 6.39
C ALA A 142 -9.38 4.83 5.69
N ARG A 143 -10.06 5.75 6.38
CA ARG A 143 -11.17 6.53 5.77
C ARG A 143 -10.69 7.37 4.59
N ARG A 144 -9.55 8.05 4.73
CA ARG A 144 -8.92 8.80 3.63
C ARG A 144 -8.59 7.88 2.46
N HIS A 145 -8.03 6.71 2.73
CA HIS A 145 -7.72 5.74 1.69
C HIS A 145 -8.97 5.25 0.94
N VAL A 146 -10.06 4.92 1.65
CA VAL A 146 -11.34 4.54 1.04
C VAL A 146 -11.90 5.67 0.17
N GLN A 147 -11.87 6.91 0.66
CA GLN A 147 -12.28 8.09 -0.12
C GLN A 147 -11.45 8.22 -1.40
N LEU A 148 -10.13 8.08 -1.32
CA LEU A 148 -9.26 8.12 -2.49
C LEU A 148 -9.55 6.98 -3.48
N CYS A 149 -9.69 5.74 -3.00
CA CYS A 149 -10.08 4.62 -3.86
C CYS A 149 -11.44 4.84 -4.53
N SER A 150 -12.41 5.42 -3.82
CA SER A 150 -13.71 5.75 -4.40
C SER A 150 -13.60 6.81 -5.50
N ALA A 151 -12.77 7.83 -5.30
CA ALA A 151 -12.49 8.87 -6.30
C ALA A 151 -11.76 8.29 -7.52
N MET A 152 -10.76 7.43 -7.31
CA MET A 152 -10.06 6.73 -8.40
C MET A 152 -10.98 5.82 -9.21
N LYS A 153 -11.92 5.10 -8.55
CA LYS A 153 -12.92 4.30 -9.25
C LYS A 153 -13.84 5.18 -10.12
N GLY A 154 -14.25 6.34 -9.60
CA GLY A 154 -14.98 7.34 -10.37
C GLY A 154 -14.19 7.83 -11.59
N LEU A 155 -12.91 8.19 -11.38
CA LEU A 155 -12.02 8.64 -12.45
C LEU A 155 -11.78 7.55 -13.50
N LYS A 156 -11.61 6.29 -13.10
CA LYS A 156 -11.51 5.15 -14.03
C LYS A 156 -12.77 5.03 -14.90
N GLY A 157 -13.95 5.30 -14.34
CA GLY A 157 -15.20 5.38 -15.09
C GLY A 157 -15.17 6.48 -16.15
N TYR A 158 -14.73 7.68 -15.77
CA TYR A 158 -14.59 8.82 -16.70
C TYR A 158 -13.54 8.58 -17.78
N VAL A 159 -12.38 8.03 -17.42
CA VAL A 159 -11.33 7.65 -18.38
C VAL A 159 -11.83 6.58 -19.33
N GLY A 160 -12.52 5.55 -18.84
CA GLY A 160 -13.15 4.53 -19.68
C GLY A 160 -14.18 5.11 -20.66
N GLN A 161 -14.96 6.10 -20.23
CA GLN A 161 -15.90 6.81 -21.12
C GLN A 161 -15.17 7.74 -22.12
N ALA A 162 -14.06 8.36 -21.72
CA ALA A 162 -13.26 9.22 -22.59
C ALA A 162 -12.51 8.41 -23.66
N THR A 163 -11.96 7.25 -23.31
CA THR A 163 -11.31 6.34 -24.26
C THR A 163 -12.31 5.74 -25.25
N LEU A 164 -13.51 5.36 -24.79
CA LEU A 164 -14.60 4.91 -25.68
C LEU A 164 -15.14 6.03 -26.59
N LYS A 165 -15.06 7.30 -26.16
CA LYS A 165 -15.41 8.45 -27.00
C LYS A 165 -14.29 8.88 -27.96
N GLN A 166 -13.03 8.56 -27.67
CA GLN A 166 -11.91 8.69 -28.61
C GLN A 166 -11.94 7.61 -29.69
N SER A 167 -12.45 6.41 -29.39
CA SER A 167 -12.86 5.44 -30.40
C SER A 167 -14.23 5.82 -30.99
N ARG A 168 -14.35 7.01 -31.60
CA ARG A 168 -15.52 7.27 -32.45
C ARG A 168 -15.43 6.34 -33.66
N PRO A 169 -16.51 5.61 -34.03
CA PRO A 169 -16.60 5.06 -35.36
C PRO A 169 -16.50 6.24 -36.33
N ILE A 170 -15.67 6.09 -37.35
CA ILE A 170 -15.62 6.98 -38.51
C ILE A 170 -17.08 7.14 -38.95
N ARG A 171 -17.69 8.29 -38.70
CA ARG A 171 -18.97 8.61 -39.33
C ARG A 171 -18.65 8.64 -40.83
N PRO A 172 -19.32 7.84 -41.67
CA PRO A 172 -19.21 8.07 -43.11
C PRO A 172 -19.67 9.51 -43.33
N ILE A 173 -18.76 10.30 -43.90
CA ILE A 173 -19.06 11.65 -44.36
C ILE A 173 -20.18 11.47 -45.40
N PRO A 174 -21.36 12.06 -45.24
CA PRO A 174 -22.34 12.05 -46.32
C PRO A 174 -21.73 12.84 -47.49
N ASP A 175 -21.58 12.21 -48.65
CA ASP A 175 -20.90 12.73 -49.85
C ASP A 175 -21.58 13.96 -50.49
N TYR A 176 -22.58 14.55 -49.84
CA TYR A 176 -23.28 15.72 -50.33
C TYR A 176 -23.80 16.55 -49.16
N SER A 177 -23.25 17.76 -49.02
CA SER A 177 -23.91 18.85 -48.32
C SER A 177 -24.54 19.74 -49.37
N LEU A 178 -25.87 19.84 -49.36
CA LEU A 178 -26.59 20.82 -50.17
C LEU A 178 -26.52 22.16 -49.44
N GLU A 179 -25.56 23.00 -49.81
CA GLU A 179 -25.58 24.40 -49.43
C GLU A 179 -26.64 25.12 -50.29
N LEU A 180 -27.71 25.60 -49.65
CA LEU A 180 -28.68 26.49 -50.26
C LEU A 180 -27.99 27.85 -50.50
N LEU A 181 -27.70 28.15 -51.77
CA LEU A 181 -27.36 29.51 -52.20
C LEU A 181 -28.65 30.35 -52.17
N GLU A 182 -28.75 31.27 -51.22
CA GLU A 182 -29.72 32.36 -51.30
C GLU A 182 -29.27 33.32 -52.43
N MET A 183 -30.16 33.55 -53.40
CA MET A 183 -30.02 34.57 -54.45
C MET A 183 -30.75 35.86 -54.08
#